data_AF-A0A957EXC9-F1
#
_entry.id   AF-A0A957EXC9-F1
#
_cell.length_a   1.000
_cell.length_b   1.000
_cell.length_c   1.000
_cell.angle_alpha   90.00
_cell.angle_beta   90.00
_cell.angle_gamma   90.00
#
_symmetry.space_group_name_H-M   'P 1'
#
loop_
_entity.id
_entity.type
_entity.pdbx_description
1 polymer ?
#
loop_
_entity_poly.entity_id
_entity_poly.type
_entity_poly.pdbx_seq_one_letter_code
_entity_poly.pdbx_strand_id
1 'polypeptide(L)'
;MKLKIAYILKMYPRFSETFVVNEILELERRGVDVRIYSLRKPDDGRFHANLAQVKANVIYVPQNPEMEPDRIREAHRRLRQSQPASYQQVYDATAAKGSSFALKRFLQAGYIAEHLLRHPVDGMHAHFATSATRVANLVQQLIGLPYSFTAHAKDIFHD
;
A
#
# COMPACT_ATOMS: atom_id res chain seq x y z
N MET A 1 -14.47 -12.20 -15.35
CA MET A 1 -14.07 -10.90 -14.73
C MET A 1 -12.55 -10.86 -14.69
N LYS A 2 -11.93 -9.68 -14.85
CA LYS A 2 -10.48 -9.49 -14.84
C LYS A 2 -9.99 -9.46 -13.38
N LEU A 3 -9.01 -10.30 -13.00
CA LEU A 3 -8.41 -10.31 -11.65
C LEU A 3 -7.81 -8.93 -11.34
N LYS A 4 -8.10 -8.37 -10.16
CA LYS A 4 -7.64 -7.06 -9.70
C LYS A 4 -6.75 -7.19 -8.49
N ILE A 5 -5.52 -6.67 -8.56
CA ILE A 5 -4.55 -6.75 -7.46
C ILE A 5 -4.07 -5.36 -7.09
N ALA A 6 -4.12 -5.04 -5.79
CA ALA A 6 -3.53 -3.83 -5.24
C ALA A 6 -2.07 -4.09 -4.83
N TYR A 7 -1.13 -3.40 -5.47
CA TYR A 7 0.26 -3.37 -5.07
C TYR A 7 0.48 -2.29 -4.01
N ILE A 8 1.00 -2.65 -2.84
CA ILE A 8 1.39 -1.70 -1.80
C ILE A 8 2.91 -1.62 -1.79
N LEU A 9 3.46 -0.46 -2.14
CA LEU A 9 4.90 -0.26 -2.33
C LEU A 9 5.40 0.88 -1.44
N LYS A 10 6.61 0.74 -0.90
CA LYS A 10 7.22 1.78 -0.06
C LYS A 10 7.38 3.09 -0.84
N MET A 11 7.79 2.98 -2.10
CA MET A 11 8.01 4.06 -3.03
C MET A 11 7.88 3.46 -4.44
N TYR A 12 7.24 4.19 -5.35
CA TYR A 12 7.13 3.80 -6.73
C TYR A 12 6.97 5.06 -7.59
N PRO A 13 7.59 5.11 -8.78
CA PRO A 13 8.61 4.17 -9.27
C PRO A 13 9.94 4.33 -8.52
N ARG A 14 10.80 3.31 -8.58
CA ARG A 14 12.17 3.40 -8.05
C ARG A 14 13.14 2.75 -9.00
N PHE A 15 14.21 3.47 -9.36
CA PHE A 15 15.15 3.03 -10.39
C PHE A 15 15.81 1.69 -10.07
N SER A 16 16.16 1.46 -8.80
CA SER A 16 16.78 0.21 -8.34
C SER A 16 15.83 -0.98 -8.24
N GLU A 17 14.51 -0.78 -8.36
CA GLU A 17 13.49 -1.81 -8.15
C GLU A 17 12.84 -2.24 -9.48
N THR A 18 13.68 -2.55 -10.48
CA THR A 18 13.24 -2.99 -11.82
C THR A 18 12.42 -4.28 -11.79
N PHE A 19 12.67 -5.15 -10.81
CA PHE A 19 11.91 -6.38 -10.62
C PHE A 19 10.42 -6.10 -10.40
N VAL A 20 10.05 -5.04 -9.66
CA VAL A 20 8.64 -4.65 -9.45
C VAL A 20 8.00 -4.22 -10.76
N VAL A 21 8.72 -3.43 -11.56
CA VAL A 21 8.24 -2.95 -12.87
C VAL A 21 8.01 -4.13 -13.80
N ASN A 22 8.99 -5.04 -13.91
CA ASN A 22 8.88 -6.22 -14.78
C ASN A 22 7.75 -7.15 -14.36
N GLU A 23 7.55 -7.35 -13.04
CA GLU A 23 6.45 -8.15 -12.51
C GLU A 23 5.08 -7.55 -12.87
N ILE A 24 4.90 -6.25 -12.66
CA ILE A 24 3.65 -5.55 -12.99
C ILE A 24 3.37 -5.61 -14.49
N LEU A 25 4.38 -5.41 -15.35
CA LEU A 25 4.22 -5.52 -16.80
C LEU A 25 3.77 -6.92 -17.22
N GLU A 26 4.35 -7.97 -16.63
CA GLU A 26 3.97 -9.35 -16.93
C GLU A 26 2.55 -9.67 -16.46
N LEU A 27 2.13 -9.15 -15.29
CA LEU A 27 0.75 -9.26 -14.82
C LEU A 27 -0.23 -8.55 -15.75
N GLU A 28 0.09 -7.33 -16.18
CA GLU A 28 -0.73 -6.60 -17.14
C GLU A 28 -0.83 -7.34 -18.48
N ARG A 29 0.27 -7.94 -18.96
CA ARG A 29 0.31 -8.76 -20.17
C ARG A 29 -0.59 -10.00 -20.06
N ARG A 30 -0.69 -10.59 -18.87
CA ARG A 30 -1.62 -11.71 -18.57
C ARG A 30 -3.05 -11.25 -18.34
N GLY A 31 -3.33 -9.96 -18.45
CA GLY A 31 -4.66 -9.42 -18.23
C GLY A 31 -5.04 -9.35 -16.76
N VAL A 32 -4.10 -9.08 -15.85
CA VAL A 32 -4.42 -8.63 -14.48
C VAL A 32 -4.60 -7.11 -14.48
N ASP A 33 -5.54 -6.61 -13.69
CA ASP A 33 -5.77 -5.18 -13.44
C ASP A 33 -5.02 -4.78 -12.18
N VAL A 34 -3.93 -4.03 -12.35
CA VAL A 34 -3.03 -3.67 -11.26
C VAL A 34 -3.32 -2.24 -10.83
N ARG A 35 -3.45 -2.04 -9.51
CA ARG A 35 -3.50 -0.70 -8.89
C ARG A 35 -2.34 -0.56 -7.93
N ILE A 36 -1.58 0.52 -8.05
CA ILE A 36 -0.40 0.75 -7.24
C ILE A 36 -0.73 1.79 -6.16
N TYR A 37 -0.46 1.46 -4.91
CA TYR A 37 -0.45 2.37 -3.77
C TYR A 37 1.01 2.60 -3.35
N SER A 38 1.51 3.80 -3.60
CA SER A 38 2.87 4.18 -3.20
C SER A 38 2.85 4.97 -1.91
N LEU A 39 3.57 4.50 -0.89
CA LEU A 39 3.65 5.13 0.44
C LEU A 39 4.55 6.37 0.46
N ARG A 40 5.32 6.61 -0.61
CA ARG A 40 6.20 7.77 -0.82
C ARG A 40 6.22 8.15 -2.30
N LYS A 41 6.46 9.43 -2.59
CA LYS A 41 6.75 9.86 -3.96
C LYS A 41 8.16 9.39 -4.37
N PRO A 42 8.44 9.17 -5.66
CA PRO A 42 9.80 8.90 -6.13
C PRO A 42 10.72 10.07 -5.77
N ASP A 43 11.93 9.76 -5.32
CA ASP A 43 13.01 10.72 -5.08
C ASP A 43 14.14 10.64 -6.13
N ASP A 44 14.07 9.65 -7.02
CA ASP A 44 14.94 9.52 -8.19
C ASP A 44 14.35 10.24 -9.41
N GLY A 45 15.15 11.09 -10.06
CA GLY A 45 14.82 11.67 -11.37
C GLY A 45 15.12 10.74 -12.56
N ARG A 46 15.59 9.52 -12.30
CA ARG A 46 15.99 8.54 -13.32
C ARG A 46 14.97 7.41 -13.39
N PHE A 47 14.49 7.10 -14.59
CA PHE A 47 13.56 6.02 -14.83
C PHE A 47 14.02 5.15 -16.01
N HIS A 48 13.71 3.87 -15.95
CA HIS A 48 13.96 2.93 -17.04
C HIS A 48 12.90 3.09 -18.14
N ALA A 49 13.27 2.83 -19.40
CA ALA A 49 12.34 2.92 -20.54
C ALA A 49 11.07 2.06 -20.35
N ASN A 50 11.20 0.91 -19.69
CA ASN A 50 10.10 -0.01 -19.41
C ASN A 50 9.02 0.59 -18.50
N LEU A 51 9.35 1.60 -17.68
CA LEU A 51 8.36 2.25 -16.82
C LEU A 51 7.23 2.89 -17.64
N ALA A 52 7.54 3.44 -18.81
CA ALA A 52 6.56 4.07 -19.69
C ALA A 52 5.52 3.07 -20.24
N GLN A 53 5.77 1.76 -20.11
CA GLN A 53 4.86 0.72 -20.57
C GLN A 53 3.83 0.32 -19.51
N VAL A 54 4.04 0.69 -18.24
CA VAL A 54 3.13 0.34 -17.13
C VAL A 54 1.83 1.13 -17.27
N LYS A 55 0.71 0.42 -17.31
CA LYS A 55 -0.64 1.02 -17.43
C LYS A 55 -1.33 1.25 -16.09
N ALA A 56 -0.83 0.61 -15.03
CA ALA A 56 -1.40 0.64 -13.70
C ALA A 56 -1.50 2.07 -13.16
N ASN A 57 -2.67 2.40 -12.61
CA ASN A 57 -2.85 3.67 -11.93
C ASN A 57 -2.05 3.71 -10.63
N VAL A 58 -1.27 4.77 -10.44
CA VAL A 58 -0.50 5.02 -9.22
C VAL A 58 -1.25 6.00 -8.32
N ILE A 59 -1.56 5.56 -7.11
CA ILE A 59 -2.11 6.38 -6.03
C ILE A 59 -1.00 6.66 -5.03
N TYR A 60 -0.59 7.91 -4.96
CA TYR A 60 0.32 8.38 -3.92
C TYR A 60 -0.47 8.58 -2.61
N VAL A 61 -0.20 7.70 -1.67
CA VAL A 61 -0.72 7.79 -0.30
C VAL A 61 -0.03 8.97 0.39
N PRO A 62 -0.74 9.78 1.20
CA PRO A 62 -0.10 10.86 1.94
C PRO A 62 1.15 10.38 2.67
N GLN A 63 2.31 10.86 2.21
CA GLN A 63 3.60 10.44 2.74
C GLN A 63 3.77 10.96 4.16
N ASN A 64 3.27 12.16 4.43
CA ASN A 64 3.25 12.82 5.72
C ASN A 64 1.79 13.14 6.05
N PRO A 65 1.05 12.21 6.70
CA PRO A 65 -0.37 12.38 7.04
C PRO A 65 -0.67 13.71 7.76
N GLU A 66 0.24 14.13 8.62
CA GLU A 66 0.27 15.42 9.32
C GLU A 66 0.21 16.65 8.39
N MET A 67 0.75 16.55 7.18
CA MET A 67 0.75 17.63 6.18
C MET A 67 -0.45 17.58 5.23
N GLU A 68 -1.24 16.51 5.27
CA GLU A 68 -2.44 16.32 4.43
C GLU A 68 -3.64 15.90 5.29
N PRO A 69 -3.97 16.65 6.36
CA PRO A 69 -4.90 16.21 7.41
C PRO A 69 -6.32 15.98 6.88
N ASP A 70 -6.80 16.78 5.92
CA ASP A 70 -8.18 16.68 5.44
C ASP A 70 -8.42 15.35 4.70
N ARG A 71 -7.47 14.96 3.83
CA ARG A 71 -7.53 13.68 3.10
C ARG A 71 -7.53 12.50 4.05
N ILE A 72 -6.71 12.57 5.10
CA ILE A 72 -6.59 11.51 6.11
C ILE A 72 -7.83 11.45 7.00
N ARG A 73 -8.27 12.59 7.53
CA ARG A 73 -9.44 12.68 8.42
C ARG A 73 -10.69 12.16 7.72
N GLU A 74 -10.91 12.58 6.49
CA GLU A 74 -12.10 12.18 5.74
C GLU A 74 -12.10 10.67 5.43
N ALA A 75 -10.97 10.12 4.99
CA ALA A 75 -10.85 8.68 4.77
C ALA A 75 -11.07 7.88 6.08
N HIS A 76 -10.45 8.29 7.18
CA HIS A 76 -10.61 7.62 8.47
C HIS A 76 -12.02 7.74 9.05
N ARG A 77 -12.68 8.88 8.86
CA ARG A 77 -14.09 9.07 9.26
C ARG A 77 -14.99 8.09 8.53
N ARG A 78 -14.88 8.00 7.20
CA ARG A 78 -15.67 7.07 6.39
C ARG A 78 -15.36 5.61 6.71
N LEU A 79 -14.08 5.28 6.88
CA LEU A 79 -13.66 3.93 7.27
C LEU A 79 -14.25 3.54 8.63
N ARG A 80 -14.15 4.40 9.64
CA ARG A 80 -14.71 4.14 10.98
C ARG A 80 -16.22 3.96 10.95
N GLN A 81 -16.93 4.70 10.09
CA GLN A 81 -18.37 4.53 9.91
C GLN A 81 -18.71 3.19 9.25
N SER A 82 -17.91 2.75 8.26
CA SER A 82 -18.15 1.50 7.52
C SER A 82 -17.69 0.24 8.26
N GLN A 83 -16.64 0.34 9.08
CA GLN A 83 -15.93 -0.77 9.71
C GLN A 83 -15.62 -0.46 11.18
N PRO A 84 -16.62 -0.15 12.03
CA PRO A 84 -16.38 0.41 13.36
C PRO A 84 -15.61 -0.52 14.30
N ALA A 85 -15.94 -1.81 14.29
CA ALA A 85 -15.32 -2.79 15.20
C ALA A 85 -13.84 -3.04 14.87
N SER A 86 -13.52 -3.39 13.62
CA SER A 86 -12.14 -3.60 13.19
C SER A 86 -11.33 -2.31 13.26
N TYR A 87 -11.91 -1.16 12.92
CA TYR A 87 -11.25 0.12 13.04
C TYR A 87 -10.82 0.40 14.49
N GLN A 88 -11.73 0.23 15.45
CA GLN A 88 -11.43 0.48 16.86
C GLN A 88 -10.37 -0.48 17.38
N GLN A 89 -10.49 -1.78 17.08
CA GLN A 89 -9.52 -2.80 17.47
C GLN A 89 -8.11 -2.48 16.96
N VAL A 90 -7.98 -2.16 15.66
CA VAL A 90 -6.68 -1.86 15.04
C VAL A 90 -6.13 -0.52 15.55
N TYR A 91 -6.99 0.46 15.79
CA TYR A 91 -6.60 1.73 16.40
C TYR A 91 -6.03 1.53 17.81
N ASP A 92 -6.73 0.80 18.69
CA ASP A 92 -6.29 0.55 20.06
C ASP A 92 -4.98 -0.22 20.10
N ALA A 93 -4.85 -1.27 19.28
CA ALA A 93 -3.61 -2.02 19.14
C ALA A 93 -2.44 -1.18 18.58
N THR A 94 -2.74 -0.17 17.76
CA THR A 94 -1.74 0.79 17.26
C THR A 94 -1.36 1.79 18.35
N ALA A 95 -2.35 2.36 19.05
CA ALA A 95 -2.16 3.36 20.09
C ALA A 95 -1.36 2.81 21.28
N ALA A 96 -1.62 1.55 21.66
CA ALA A 96 -0.90 0.85 22.73
C ALA A 96 0.62 0.75 22.48
N LYS A 97 1.08 0.88 21.22
CA LYS A 97 2.52 0.87 20.89
C LYS A 97 3.22 2.19 21.21
N GLY A 98 2.46 3.29 21.44
CA GLY A 98 3.04 4.61 21.75
C GLY A 98 4.00 5.15 20.68
N SER A 99 3.90 4.67 19.44
CA SER A 99 4.90 4.91 18.39
C SER A 99 4.32 5.76 17.27
N SER A 100 4.96 6.91 17.01
CA SER A 100 4.62 7.78 15.86
C SER A 100 4.75 7.04 14.52
N PHE A 101 5.72 6.13 14.40
CA PHE A 101 5.86 5.27 13.22
C PHE A 101 4.68 4.32 13.06
N ALA A 102 4.20 3.70 14.15
CA ALA A 102 3.03 2.82 14.10
C ALA A 102 1.77 3.62 13.71
N LEU A 103 1.56 4.78 14.33
CA LEU A 103 0.45 5.67 14.00
C LEU A 103 0.48 6.09 12.53
N LYS A 104 1.65 6.48 12.01
CA LYS A 104 1.81 6.83 10.59
C LYS A 104 1.38 5.70 9.66
N ARG A 105 1.72 4.44 9.98
CA ARG A 105 1.30 3.28 9.17
C ARG A 105 -0.18 2.98 9.28
N PHE A 106 -0.78 3.17 10.46
CA PHE A 106 -2.23 3.10 10.62
C PHE A 106 -2.95 4.15 9.78
N LEU A 107 -2.45 5.39 9.76
CA LEU A 107 -3.04 6.46 8.95
C LEU A 107 -2.94 6.17 7.44
N GLN A 108 -1.80 5.65 6.99
CA GLN A 108 -1.65 5.22 5.59
C GLN A 108 -2.56 4.03 5.25
N ALA A 109 -2.66 3.05 6.16
CA ALA A 109 -3.52 1.88 5.98
C ALA A 109 -5.00 2.26 5.94
N GLY A 110 -5.47 3.15 6.81
CA GLY A 110 -6.85 3.60 6.81
C GLY A 110 -7.22 4.36 5.54
N TYR A 111 -6.32 5.19 5.02
CA TYR A 111 -6.50 5.84 3.71
C TYR A 111 -6.65 4.81 2.57
N ILE A 112 -5.79 3.79 2.52
CA ILE A 112 -5.87 2.74 1.49
C ILE A 112 -7.13 1.90 1.66
N ALA A 113 -7.45 1.48 2.89
CA ALA A 113 -8.60 0.65 3.21
C ALA A 113 -9.92 1.31 2.80
N GLU A 114 -10.09 2.60 3.09
CA GLU A 114 -11.27 3.35 2.67
C GLU A 114 -11.41 3.39 1.14
N HIS A 115 -10.30 3.65 0.43
CA HIS A 115 -10.30 3.65 -1.02
C HIS A 115 -10.62 2.26 -1.60
N LEU A 116 -10.15 1.18 -0.96
CA LEU A 116 -10.41 -0.20 -1.40
C LEU A 116 -11.85 -0.65 -1.14
N LEU A 117 -12.52 -0.15 -0.09
CA LEU A 117 -13.95 -0.39 0.10
C LEU A 117 -14.80 0.22 -1.03
N ARG A 118 -14.40 1.40 -1.52
CA ARG A 118 -15.08 2.07 -2.65
C ARG A 118 -14.71 1.50 -4.01
N HIS A 119 -13.49 0.97 -4.14
CA HIS A 119 -12.94 0.47 -5.39
C HIS A 119 -12.32 -0.93 -5.17
N PRO A 120 -13.17 -1.96 -4.99
CA PRO A 120 -12.72 -3.29 -4.58
C PRO A 120 -11.70 -3.91 -5.53
N VAL A 121 -10.82 -4.73 -4.94
CA VAL A 121 -9.86 -5.59 -5.62
C VAL A 121 -9.92 -6.98 -5.00
N ASP A 122 -9.33 -7.98 -5.66
CA ASP A 122 -9.41 -9.38 -5.23
C ASP A 122 -8.33 -9.74 -4.20
N GLY A 123 -7.24 -8.96 -4.12
CA GLY A 123 -6.19 -9.14 -3.13
C GLY A 123 -5.11 -8.05 -3.18
N MET A 124 -4.19 -8.13 -2.21
CA MET A 124 -3.04 -7.24 -2.13
C MET A 124 -1.72 -7.99 -2.32
N HIS A 125 -0.74 -7.34 -2.93
CA HIS A 125 0.66 -7.78 -2.93
C HIS A 125 1.56 -6.65 -2.45
N ALA A 126 2.58 -6.97 -1.68
CA ALA A 126 3.61 -6.03 -1.25
C ALA A 126 5.01 -6.56 -1.57
N HIS A 127 5.97 -5.66 -1.78
CA HIS A 127 7.37 -6.05 -1.78
C HIS A 127 8.06 -5.62 -0.49
N PHE A 128 9.04 -6.43 -0.11
CA PHE A 128 9.85 -6.34 1.09
C PHE A 128 9.10 -6.63 2.39
N ALA A 129 9.75 -7.29 3.33
CA ALA A 129 9.22 -7.54 4.69
C ALA A 129 9.27 -6.27 5.59
N THR A 130 8.95 -5.10 5.03
CA THR A 130 9.14 -3.79 5.67
C THR A 130 7.82 -3.01 5.79
N SER A 131 7.86 -1.68 5.60
CA SER A 131 6.71 -0.81 5.80
C SER A 131 5.54 -1.09 4.86
N ALA A 132 5.81 -1.51 3.62
CA ALA A 132 4.76 -1.85 2.67
C ALA A 132 3.93 -3.04 3.15
N THR A 133 4.60 -4.13 3.51
CA THR A 133 3.97 -5.33 4.10
C THR A 133 3.26 -5.03 5.41
N ARG A 134 3.83 -4.16 6.27
CA ARG A 134 3.14 -3.73 7.50
C ARG A 134 1.83 -2.99 7.19
N VAL A 135 1.80 -2.13 6.17
CA VAL A 135 0.58 -1.43 5.76
C VAL A 135 -0.43 -2.42 5.17
N ALA A 136 0.00 -3.35 4.31
CA ALA A 136 -0.87 -4.40 3.77
C ALA A 136 -1.53 -5.23 4.89
N ASN A 137 -0.76 -5.60 5.91
CA ASN A 137 -1.27 -6.29 7.08
C ASN A 137 -2.33 -5.48 7.85
N LEU A 138 -2.11 -4.18 8.06
CA LEU A 138 -3.09 -3.32 8.72
C LEU A 138 -4.37 -3.17 7.87
N VAL A 139 -4.25 -3.05 6.54
CA VAL A 139 -5.41 -3.03 5.65
C VAL A 139 -6.20 -4.34 5.76
N GLN A 140 -5.52 -5.48 5.79
CA GLN A 140 -6.17 -6.78 6.00
C GLN A 140 -6.93 -6.85 7.34
N GLN A 141 -6.35 -6.32 8.42
CA GLN A 141 -7.05 -6.28 9.71
C GLN A 141 -8.25 -5.33 9.71
N LEU A 142 -8.19 -4.24 8.95
CA LEU A 142 -9.27 -3.24 8.87
C LEU A 142 -10.46 -3.73 8.04
N ILE A 143 -10.21 -4.39 6.89
CA ILE A 143 -11.26 -4.71 5.90
C ILE A 143 -11.30 -6.17 5.44
N GLY A 144 -10.46 -7.04 6.00
CA GLY A 144 -10.47 -8.48 5.70
C GLY A 144 -9.83 -8.89 4.38
N LEU A 145 -9.31 -7.95 3.57
CA LEU A 145 -8.76 -8.23 2.25
C LEU A 145 -7.42 -8.99 2.37
N PRO A 146 -7.27 -10.20 1.76
CA PRO A 146 -6.05 -10.98 1.89
C PRO A 146 -4.86 -10.28 1.20
N TYR A 147 -3.66 -10.53 1.73
CA TYR A 147 -2.43 -10.01 1.17
C TYR A 147 -1.35 -11.08 1.10
N SER A 148 -0.44 -10.92 0.14
CA SER A 148 0.81 -11.63 0.02
C SER A 148 1.96 -10.62 0.01
N PHE A 149 3.19 -11.09 0.23
CA PHE A 149 4.36 -10.26 0.02
C PHE A 149 5.56 -11.09 -0.44
N THR A 150 6.47 -10.44 -1.16
CA THR A 150 7.75 -11.01 -1.56
C THR A 150 8.85 -10.42 -0.69
N ALA A 151 9.50 -11.27 0.11
CA ALA A 151 10.73 -10.92 0.83
C ALA A 151 11.92 -10.88 -0.14
N HIS A 152 12.85 -9.96 0.08
CA HIS A 152 14.06 -9.82 -0.72
C HIS A 152 15.30 -10.16 0.11
N ALA A 153 16.45 -10.32 -0.56
CA ALA A 153 17.71 -10.67 0.10
C ALA A 153 18.02 -9.77 1.32
N LYS A 154 17.81 -8.45 1.17
CA LYS A 154 17.98 -7.46 2.25
C LYS A 154 17.09 -7.71 3.50
N ASP A 155 15.97 -8.38 3.33
CA ASP A 155 15.07 -8.70 4.45
C ASP A 155 15.53 -9.92 5.25
N ILE A 156 16.45 -10.72 4.72
CA ILE A 156 16.91 -11.99 5.29
C ILE A 156 18.36 -11.89 5.76
N PHE A 157 19.22 -11.26 4.95
CA PHE A 157 20.64 -11.13 5.24
C PHE A 157 20.92 -9.79 5.94
N HIS A 158 21.49 -9.87 7.13
CA HIS A 158 21.98 -8.74 7.92
C HIS A 158 23.48 -8.90 8.15
N ASP A 159 24.24 -7.82 7.95
CA ASP A 159 25.66 -7.73 8.32
C ASP A 159 25.84 -7.38 9.80
#